data_AF-A0AAF0IXT3-F1
#
_entry.id   AF-A0AAF0IXT3-F1
#
_cell.length_a   1.000
_cell.length_b   1.000
_cell.length_c   1.000
_cell.angle_alpha   90.00
_cell.angle_beta   90.00
_cell.angle_gamma   90.00
#
_symmetry.space_group_name_H-M   'P 1'
#
loop_
_entity.id
_entity.type
_entity.pdbx_description
1 polymer ?
#
loop_
_entity_poly.entity_id
_entity_poly.type
_entity_poly.pdbx_seq_one_letter_code
_entity_poly.pdbx_strand_id
1 'polypeptide(L)'
;MLFQGPVTERAFERAEEFYMSMYNAPITITALFHAVLGLGIVGILTKMHRWTENDRYFGLGSVSMCPTHLVLYVGGLLMYLCVTLPNLRALIHPKDEYYIVRGVYEASKARVEQGNTAMPLNTTERISLVQVISATNVIIAALLFGVLLFQGGEWYAIRQDRMLEEKVRKEQIAKLEAQRTEKTK
;
A
#
# COMPACT_ATOMS: atom_id res chain seq x y z
N MET A 1 -20.77 14.72 -16.45
CA MET A 1 -19.47 14.14 -16.85
C MET A 1 -18.37 14.76 -16.00
N LEU A 2 -18.11 14.21 -14.81
CA LEU A 2 -17.18 14.82 -13.83
C LEU A 2 -15.69 14.49 -14.12
N PHE A 3 -15.42 13.63 -15.11
CA PHE A 3 -14.09 13.09 -15.44
C PHE A 3 -13.67 13.27 -16.91
N GLN A 4 -14.40 14.06 -17.72
CA GLN A 4 -14.11 14.27 -19.15
C GLN A 4 -13.71 15.72 -19.49
N GLY A 5 -13.37 16.52 -18.49
CA GLY A 5 -12.82 17.86 -18.74
C GLY A 5 -11.44 17.75 -19.40
N PRO A 6 -11.07 18.67 -20.32
CA PRO A 6 -9.72 18.71 -20.86
C PRO A 6 -8.71 18.90 -19.73
N VAL A 7 -7.56 18.22 -19.84
CA VAL A 7 -6.43 18.44 -18.92
C VAL A 7 -5.93 19.87 -19.16
N THR A 8 -6.24 20.77 -18.22
CA THR A 8 -5.84 22.18 -18.29
C THR A 8 -4.66 22.44 -17.36
N GLU A 9 -3.87 23.46 -17.66
CA GLU A 9 -2.76 23.90 -16.80
C GLU A 9 -3.24 24.24 -15.37
N ARG A 10 -4.41 24.90 -15.28
CA ARG A 10 -5.08 25.17 -14.00
C ARG A 10 -5.41 23.92 -13.17
N ALA A 11 -5.60 22.76 -13.79
CA ALA A 11 -5.82 21.52 -13.05
C ALA A 11 -4.53 21.07 -12.35
N PHE A 12 -3.39 21.25 -12.99
CA PHE A 12 -2.09 20.94 -12.40
C PHE A 12 -1.70 21.92 -11.30
N GLU A 13 -1.98 23.22 -11.48
CA GLU A 13 -1.76 24.24 -10.45
C GLU A 13 -2.53 23.89 -9.16
N ARG A 14 -3.82 23.54 -9.27
CA ARG A 14 -4.62 23.12 -8.11
C ARG A 14 -4.10 21.84 -7.46
N ALA A 15 -3.67 20.87 -8.27
CA ALA A 15 -3.10 19.63 -7.76
C ALA A 15 -1.79 19.90 -7.01
N GLU A 16 -0.95 20.78 -7.54
CA GLU A 16 0.26 21.22 -6.87
C GLU A 16 -0.03 21.96 -5.56
N GLU A 17 -0.97 22.91 -5.55
CA GLU A 17 -1.42 23.60 -4.33
C GLU A 17 -1.91 22.61 -3.27
N PHE A 18 -2.67 21.58 -3.69
CA PHE A 18 -3.11 20.52 -2.79
C PHE A 18 -1.92 19.79 -2.14
N TYR A 19 -0.95 19.33 -2.93
CA TYR A 19 0.23 18.63 -2.38
C TYR A 19 1.09 19.54 -1.50
N MET A 20 1.26 20.81 -1.86
CA MET A 20 1.94 21.81 -1.04
C MET A 20 1.23 22.04 0.29
N SER A 21 -0.10 22.12 0.28
CA SER A 21 -0.89 22.30 1.51
C SER A 21 -0.77 21.10 2.45
N MET A 22 -0.72 19.89 1.89
CA MET A 22 -0.49 18.64 2.62
C MET A 22 0.90 18.60 3.25
N TYR A 23 1.92 19.05 2.54
CA TYR A 23 3.29 19.09 3.09
C TYR A 23 3.44 20.12 4.21
N ASN A 24 2.86 21.31 4.02
CA ASN A 24 2.91 22.41 5.00
C ASN A 24 1.87 22.24 6.12
N ALA A 25 1.17 21.10 6.18
CA ALA A 25 0.18 20.82 7.20
C ALA A 25 0.81 20.82 8.60
N PRO A 26 0.04 21.22 9.64
CA PRO A 26 0.52 21.17 11.02
C PRO A 26 0.97 19.75 11.39
N ILE A 27 1.97 19.66 12.26
CA ILE A 27 2.63 18.39 12.63
C ILE A 27 1.66 17.32 13.15
N THR A 28 0.51 17.74 13.70
CA THR A 28 -0.55 16.83 14.14
C THR A 28 -1.08 15.96 12.99
N ILE A 29 -1.23 16.54 11.79
CA ILE A 29 -1.74 15.82 10.62
C ILE A 29 -0.69 14.82 10.12
N THR A 30 0.58 15.23 10.06
CA THR A 30 1.65 14.32 9.65
C THR A 30 1.88 13.21 10.67
N ALA A 31 1.78 13.50 11.98
CA ALA A 31 1.84 12.50 13.03
C ALA A 31 0.71 11.47 12.92
N LEU A 32 -0.51 11.90 12.61
CA LEU A 32 -1.65 11.00 12.38
C LEU A 32 -1.37 10.03 11.22
N PHE A 33 -0.86 10.51 10.09
CA PHE A 33 -0.53 9.64 8.95
C PHE A 33 0.55 8.61 9.31
N HIS A 34 1.61 9.03 10.00
CA HIS A 34 2.65 8.10 10.47
C HIS A 34 2.13 7.12 11.52
N ALA A 35 1.18 7.52 12.38
CA ALA A 35 0.56 6.62 13.34
C ALA A 35 -0.27 5.53 12.64
N VAL A 36 -1.01 5.86 11.58
CA VAL A 36 -1.76 4.89 10.78
C VAL A 36 -0.80 3.91 10.08
N LEU A 37 0.29 4.40 9.50
CA LEU A 37 1.35 3.53 8.94
C LEU A 37 2.02 2.67 10.02
N GLY A 38 2.25 3.23 11.21
CA GLY A 38 2.79 2.50 12.36
C GLY A 38 1.88 1.35 12.78
N LEU A 39 0.57 1.59 12.82
CA LEU A 39 -0.43 0.56 13.15
C LEU A 39 -0.42 -0.59 12.14
N GLY A 40 -0.26 -0.28 10.84
CA GLY A 40 -0.12 -1.29 9.79
C GLY A 40 1.09 -2.20 10.01
N ILE A 41 2.24 -1.60 10.36
CA ILE A 41 3.47 -2.35 10.69
C ILE A 41 3.25 -3.22 11.92
N VAL A 42 2.72 -2.67 13.01
CA VAL A 42 2.45 -3.41 14.26
C VAL A 42 1.51 -4.58 14.01
N GLY A 43 0.47 -4.40 13.19
CA GLY A 43 -0.46 -5.47 12.81
C GLY A 43 0.26 -6.63 12.11
N ILE A 44 1.15 -6.32 11.17
CA ILE A 44 1.93 -7.34 10.45
C ILE A 44 2.94 -8.03 11.39
N LEU A 45 3.65 -7.27 12.24
CA LEU A 45 4.59 -7.83 13.21
C LEU A 45 3.89 -8.76 14.22
N THR A 46 2.72 -8.37 14.70
CA THR A 46 1.90 -9.18 15.61
C THR A 46 1.51 -10.50 14.96
N LYS A 47 1.13 -10.45 13.68
CA LYS A 47 0.81 -11.64 12.90
C LYS A 47 2.03 -12.52 12.65
N MET A 48 3.16 -11.92 12.31
CA MET A 48 4.45 -12.61 12.15
C MET A 48 4.96 -13.26 13.45
N HIS A 49 4.47 -12.87 14.61
CA HIS A 49 4.80 -13.55 15.87
C HIS A 49 3.98 -14.84 16.09
N ARG A 50 2.75 -14.93 15.56
CA ARG A 50 1.88 -16.11 15.68
C ARG A 50 1.82 -16.87 14.37
N TRP A 51 2.91 -17.52 13.98
CA TRP A 51 2.97 -18.38 12.78
C TRP A 51 1.93 -19.50 12.89
N THR A 52 0.95 -19.51 12.00
CA THR A 52 -0.03 -20.59 11.89
C THR A 52 0.15 -21.34 10.57
N GLU A 53 -0.21 -22.62 10.55
CA GLU A 53 -0.12 -23.44 9.34
C GLU A 53 -1.00 -22.91 8.20
N ASN A 54 -2.07 -22.17 8.55
CA ASN A 54 -2.94 -21.48 7.59
C ASN A 54 -2.24 -20.35 6.82
N ASP A 55 -1.19 -19.73 7.40
CA ASP A 55 -0.37 -18.73 6.72
C ASP A 55 0.43 -19.33 5.55
N ARG A 56 0.62 -20.66 5.50
CA ARG A 56 1.31 -21.36 4.39
C ARG A 56 0.47 -21.48 3.12
N TYR A 57 -0.86 -21.54 3.22
CA TYR A 57 -1.73 -21.88 2.08
C TYR A 57 -2.36 -20.67 1.38
N PHE A 58 -2.50 -19.54 2.07
CA PHE A 58 -3.01 -18.28 1.47
C PHE A 58 -1.92 -17.36 0.91
N GLY A 59 -0.66 -17.78 0.96
CA GLY A 59 0.39 -17.30 0.04
C GLY A 59 0.42 -18.22 -1.16
N LEU A 60 0.06 -17.74 -2.36
CA LEU A 60 0.17 -18.51 -3.59
C LEU A 60 1.65 -18.80 -3.90
N GLY A 61 2.22 -19.84 -3.29
CA GLY A 61 3.59 -20.27 -3.52
C GLY A 61 4.26 -20.90 -2.30
N SER A 62 4.16 -22.23 -2.19
CA SER A 62 5.15 -23.07 -1.52
C SER A 62 6.55 -22.61 -1.97
N VAL A 63 7.31 -21.97 -1.07
CA VAL A 63 8.79 -21.86 -0.98
C VAL A 63 9.27 -20.57 -0.28
N SER A 64 8.47 -19.49 -0.16
CA SER A 64 8.98 -18.22 0.39
C SER A 64 8.43 -17.85 1.77
N MET A 65 9.36 -17.57 2.68
CA MET A 65 9.23 -17.19 4.08
C MET A 65 8.57 -15.80 4.31
N CYS A 66 7.73 -15.31 3.38
CA CYS A 66 7.16 -13.96 3.42
C CYS A 66 5.68 -13.98 3.00
N PRO A 67 4.72 -13.64 3.90
CA PRO A 67 3.30 -13.62 3.53
C PRO A 67 3.03 -12.56 2.45
N THR A 68 2.21 -12.88 1.44
CA THR A 68 1.93 -11.99 0.29
C THR A 68 1.44 -10.60 0.70
N HIS A 69 0.67 -10.48 1.78
CA HIS A 69 0.22 -9.20 2.31
C HIS A 69 1.37 -8.32 2.87
N LEU A 70 2.46 -8.92 3.37
CA LEU A 70 3.65 -8.18 3.79
C LEU A 70 4.38 -7.60 2.56
N VAL A 71 4.51 -8.37 1.48
CA VAL A 71 5.13 -7.89 0.24
C VAL A 71 4.36 -6.70 -0.33
N LEU A 72 3.04 -6.77 -0.36
CA LEU A 72 2.19 -5.65 -0.82
C LEU A 72 2.32 -4.43 0.08
N TYR A 73 2.33 -4.61 1.39
CA TYR A 73 2.47 -3.51 2.35
C TYR A 73 3.84 -2.84 2.24
N VAL A 74 4.92 -3.62 2.20
CA VAL A 74 6.29 -3.11 2.01
C VAL A 74 6.43 -2.44 0.65
N GLY A 75 5.82 -2.99 -0.40
CA GLY A 75 5.75 -2.36 -1.71
C GLY A 75 5.11 -0.97 -1.65
N GLY A 76 3.98 -0.83 -0.95
CA GLY A 76 3.33 0.46 -0.74
C GLY A 76 4.21 1.44 0.06
N LEU A 77 4.87 0.96 1.11
CA LEU A 77 5.79 1.76 1.92
C LEU A 77 7.01 2.24 1.11
N LEU A 78 7.59 1.37 0.27
CA LEU A 78 8.69 1.73 -0.61
C LEU A 78 8.27 2.75 -1.67
N MET A 79 7.08 2.61 -2.26
CA MET A 79 6.54 3.62 -3.17
C MET A 79 6.39 4.98 -2.50
N TYR A 80 5.90 5.01 -1.25
CA TYR A 80 5.83 6.25 -0.48
C TYR A 80 7.20 6.86 -0.19
N LEU A 81 8.15 6.06 0.32
CA LEU A 81 9.46 6.56 0.75
C LEU A 81 10.39 6.92 -0.42
N CYS A 82 10.36 6.15 -1.51
CA CYS A 82 11.29 6.28 -2.62
C CYS A 82 10.76 7.14 -3.77
N VAL A 83 9.44 7.31 -3.89
CA VAL A 83 8.85 8.05 -5.03
C VAL A 83 8.04 9.24 -4.54
N THR A 84 7.03 9.04 -3.69
CA THR A 84 6.18 10.15 -3.21
C THR A 84 6.99 11.19 -2.45
N LEU A 85 7.82 10.77 -1.49
CA LEU A 85 8.52 11.69 -0.60
C LEU A 85 9.62 12.52 -1.30
N PRO A 86 10.51 11.93 -2.15
CA PRO A 86 11.49 12.72 -2.89
C PRO A 86 10.84 13.68 -3.89
N ASN A 87 9.79 13.24 -4.59
CA ASN A 87 9.09 14.08 -5.56
C ASN A 87 8.37 15.25 -4.92
N LEU A 88 7.73 15.02 -3.77
CA LEU A 88 7.09 16.09 -3.02
C LEU A 88 8.13 17.13 -2.57
N ARG A 89 9.29 16.68 -2.05
CA ARG A 89 10.38 17.58 -1.65
C ARG A 89 10.95 18.38 -2.82
N ALA A 90 11.11 17.75 -4.00
CA ALA A 90 11.53 18.44 -5.22
C ALA A 90 10.53 19.51 -5.66
N LEU A 91 9.21 19.25 -5.51
CA LEU A 91 8.15 20.21 -5.83
C LEU A 91 8.21 21.45 -4.92
N ILE A 92 8.50 21.27 -3.64
CA ILE A 92 8.56 22.33 -2.61
C ILE A 92 9.83 23.16 -2.70
N HIS A 93 10.95 22.50 -3.03
CA HIS A 93 12.25 23.14 -3.17
C HIS A 93 12.71 23.13 -4.63
N PRO A 94 12.02 23.84 -5.54
CA PRO A 94 12.26 23.75 -6.97
C PRO A 94 13.57 24.40 -7.42
N LYS A 95 14.32 25.03 -6.51
CA LYS A 95 15.62 25.68 -6.78
C LYS A 95 16.80 24.96 -6.15
N ASP A 96 16.53 23.96 -5.33
CA ASP A 96 17.57 23.27 -4.56
C ASP A 96 17.93 21.97 -5.27
N GLU A 97 19.13 21.95 -5.83
CA GLU A 97 19.69 20.82 -6.57
C GLU A 97 19.58 19.50 -5.80
N TYR A 98 19.77 19.51 -4.48
CA TYR A 98 19.75 18.31 -3.67
C TYR A 98 18.41 17.57 -3.74
N TYR A 99 17.30 18.31 -3.75
CA TYR A 99 15.97 17.73 -3.84
C TYR A 99 15.62 17.39 -5.29
N ILE A 100 16.02 18.22 -6.24
CA ILE A 100 15.76 18.05 -7.67
C ILE A 100 16.36 16.73 -8.18
N VAL A 101 17.61 16.42 -7.86
CA VAL A 101 18.28 15.20 -8.38
C VAL A 101 17.72 13.90 -7.82
N ARG A 102 17.01 13.96 -6.70
CA ARG A 102 16.37 12.79 -6.07
C ARG A 102 14.93 12.58 -6.53
N GLY A 103 14.36 13.55 -7.24
CA GLY A 103 13.04 13.43 -7.82
C GLY A 103 13.03 12.49 -9.04
N VAL A 104 11.95 11.75 -9.19
CA VAL A 104 11.60 10.95 -10.37
C VAL A 104 10.59 11.76 -11.20
N TYR A 105 11.06 12.34 -12.30
CA TYR A 105 10.27 13.11 -13.25
C TYR A 105 10.90 13.03 -14.65
N GLU A 106 10.13 13.44 -15.66
CA GLU A 106 10.62 13.58 -17.02
C GLU A 106 11.49 14.84 -17.13
N ALA A 107 12.81 14.65 -17.15
CA ALA A 107 13.77 15.75 -17.27
C ALA A 107 13.62 16.46 -18.62
N SER A 108 13.59 17.78 -18.60
CA SER A 108 13.52 18.57 -19.84
C SER A 108 14.78 18.37 -20.71
N LYS A 109 14.63 18.48 -22.03
CA LYS A 109 15.77 18.40 -22.96
C LYS A 109 16.90 19.37 -22.60
N ALA A 110 16.55 20.58 -22.17
CA ALA A 110 17.52 21.57 -21.72
C ALA A 110 18.37 21.06 -20.54
N ARG A 111 17.76 20.39 -19.55
CA ARG A 111 18.49 19.80 -18.41
C ARG A 111 19.41 18.65 -18.85
N VAL A 112 18.94 17.81 -19.76
CA VAL A 112 19.70 16.68 -20.30
C VAL A 112 20.88 17.15 -21.15
N GLU A 113 20.66 18.14 -22.01
CA GLU A 113 21.66 18.69 -22.93
C GLU A 113 22.71 19.56 -22.23
N GLN A 114 22.30 20.37 -21.25
CA GLN A 114 23.23 21.24 -20.53
C GLN A 114 24.03 20.50 -19.45
N GLY A 115 23.63 19.26 -19.09
CA GLY A 115 24.27 18.48 -18.03
C GLY A 115 24.30 19.18 -16.65
N ASN A 116 23.55 20.28 -16.50
CA ASN A 116 23.57 21.12 -15.33
C ASN A 116 22.37 20.78 -14.44
N THR A 117 22.62 19.97 -13.42
CA THR A 117 21.60 19.54 -12.44
C THR A 117 21.16 20.66 -11.49
N ALA A 118 21.91 21.77 -11.41
CA ALA A 118 21.62 22.90 -10.53
C ALA A 118 20.54 23.87 -11.08
N MET A 119 20.07 23.67 -12.32
CA MET A 119 19.01 24.54 -12.86
C MET A 119 17.67 24.31 -12.13
N PRO A 120 16.90 25.38 -11.84
CA PRO A 120 15.62 25.25 -11.16
C PRO A 120 14.60 24.49 -12.01
N LEU A 121 13.62 23.88 -11.35
CA LEU A 121 12.57 23.10 -12.02
C LEU A 121 11.71 24.01 -12.91
N ASN A 122 11.53 23.60 -14.17
CA ASN A 122 10.63 24.32 -15.08
C ASN A 122 9.16 23.90 -14.84
N THR A 123 8.20 24.58 -15.47
CA THR A 123 6.77 24.25 -15.36
C THR A 123 6.42 22.83 -15.85
N THR A 124 6.97 22.37 -16.97
CA THR A 124 6.72 21.02 -17.50
C THR A 124 7.27 19.91 -16.59
N GLU A 125 8.45 20.14 -15.97
CA GLU A 125 9.06 19.22 -15.00
C GLU A 125 8.22 19.17 -13.71
N ARG A 126 7.67 20.30 -13.26
CA ARG A 126 6.74 20.35 -12.12
C ARG A 126 5.45 19.59 -12.41
N ILE A 127 4.88 19.75 -13.61
CA ILE A 127 3.71 18.98 -14.06
C ILE A 127 4.03 17.48 -14.02
N SER A 128 5.19 17.07 -14.54
CA SER A 128 5.63 15.68 -14.52
C SER A 128 5.75 15.12 -13.09
N LEU A 129 6.33 15.88 -12.15
CA LEU A 129 6.37 15.49 -10.73
C LEU A 129 4.97 15.26 -10.16
N VAL A 130 4.04 16.18 -10.39
CA VAL A 130 2.65 16.08 -9.90
C VAL A 130 1.96 14.83 -10.47
N GLN A 131 2.19 14.51 -11.75
CA GLN A 131 1.67 13.31 -12.38
C GLN A 131 2.25 12.03 -11.75
N VAL A 132 3.57 11.98 -11.52
CA VAL A 132 4.22 10.83 -10.87
C VAL A 132 3.69 10.64 -9.46
N ILE A 133 3.60 11.70 -8.65
CA ILE A 133 3.03 11.64 -7.29
C ILE A 133 1.59 11.08 -7.33
N SER A 134 0.78 11.58 -8.25
CA SER A 134 -0.62 11.16 -8.39
C SER A 134 -0.73 9.69 -8.79
N ALA A 135 0.09 9.23 -9.74
CA ALA A 135 0.15 7.82 -10.13
C ALA A 135 0.62 6.93 -8.97
N THR A 136 1.64 7.35 -8.22
CA THR A 136 2.13 6.62 -7.04
C THR A 136 1.04 6.47 -5.98
N ASN A 137 0.24 7.51 -5.73
CA ASN A 137 -0.88 7.42 -4.78
C ASN A 137 -1.93 6.37 -5.21
N VAL A 138 -2.23 6.27 -6.50
CA VAL A 138 -3.12 5.23 -7.04
C VAL A 138 -2.52 3.83 -6.85
N ILE A 139 -1.22 3.67 -7.13
CA ILE A 139 -0.51 2.39 -6.92
C ILE A 139 -0.53 2.00 -5.43
N ILE A 140 -0.21 2.93 -4.52
CA ILE A 140 -0.24 2.69 -3.08
C ILE A 140 -1.66 2.28 -2.64
N ALA A 141 -2.69 2.98 -3.11
CA ALA A 141 -4.07 2.64 -2.79
C ALA A 141 -4.45 1.22 -3.27
N ALA A 142 -4.03 0.84 -4.47
CA ALA A 142 -4.25 -0.51 -5.00
C ALA A 142 -3.50 -1.59 -4.19
N LEU A 143 -2.25 -1.33 -3.81
CA LEU A 143 -1.45 -2.24 -2.98
C LEU A 143 -2.07 -2.43 -1.59
N LEU A 144 -2.48 -1.35 -0.93
CA LEU A 144 -3.13 -1.39 0.37
C LEU A 144 -4.51 -2.05 0.30
N PHE A 145 -5.28 -1.81 -0.75
CA PHE A 145 -6.52 -2.53 -1.01
C PHE A 145 -6.27 -4.03 -1.19
N GLY A 146 -5.21 -4.40 -1.92
CA GLY A 146 -4.74 -5.78 -2.03
C GLY A 146 -4.45 -6.40 -0.66
N VAL A 147 -3.77 -5.68 0.23
CA VAL A 147 -3.53 -6.14 1.62
C VAL A 147 -4.84 -6.48 2.32
N LEU A 148 -5.84 -5.61 2.25
CA LEU A 148 -7.15 -5.86 2.87
C LEU A 148 -7.87 -7.06 2.26
N LEU A 149 -7.82 -7.22 0.94
CA LEU A 149 -8.39 -8.38 0.25
C LEU A 149 -7.74 -9.68 0.72
N PHE A 150 -6.41 -9.73 0.81
CA PHE A 150 -5.70 -10.91 1.28
C PHE A 150 -6.02 -11.22 2.76
N GLN A 151 -6.08 -10.20 3.62
CA GLN A 151 -6.45 -10.38 5.02
C GLN A 151 -7.89 -10.90 5.18
N GLY A 152 -8.83 -10.36 4.39
CA GLY A 152 -10.22 -10.81 4.36
C GLY A 152 -10.38 -12.23 3.83
N GLY A 153 -9.63 -12.57 2.78
CA GLY A 153 -9.61 -13.92 2.20
C GLY A 153 -9.13 -14.98 3.18
N GLU A 154 -8.04 -14.68 3.92
CA GLU A 154 -7.53 -15.58 4.95
C GLU A 154 -8.51 -15.75 6.11
N TRP A 155 -9.12 -14.65 6.57
CA TRP A 155 -10.17 -14.72 7.60
C TRP A 155 -11.35 -15.59 7.16
N TYR A 156 -11.78 -15.44 5.90
CA TYR A 156 -12.86 -16.23 5.32
C TYR A 156 -12.50 -17.72 5.26
N ALA A 157 -11.27 -18.04 4.87
CA ALA A 157 -10.81 -19.43 4.80
C ALA A 157 -10.74 -20.11 6.17
N ILE A 158 -10.15 -19.45 7.16
CA ILE A 158 -10.13 -19.94 8.56
C ILE A 158 -11.56 -20.11 9.07
N ARG A 159 -12.48 -19.23 8.68
CA ARG A 159 -13.89 -19.36 9.04
C ARG A 159 -14.51 -20.61 8.40
N GLN A 160 -14.21 -20.89 7.14
CA GLN A 160 -14.71 -22.05 6.41
C GLN A 160 -14.19 -23.36 7.00
N ASP A 161 -12.89 -23.45 7.31
CA ASP A 161 -12.28 -24.66 7.89
C ASP A 161 -12.86 -24.99 9.26
N ARG A 162 -13.03 -23.97 10.13
CA ARG A 162 -13.70 -24.16 11.43
C ARG A 162 -15.13 -24.70 11.29
N MET A 163 -15.88 -24.21 10.31
CA MET A 163 -17.25 -24.68 10.06
C MET A 163 -17.27 -26.13 9.56
N LEU A 164 -16.26 -26.57 8.81
CA LEU A 164 -16.11 -27.94 8.35
C LEU A 164 -15.72 -28.88 9.50
N GLU A 165 -14.73 -28.51 10.30
CA GLU A 165 -14.29 -29.28 11.48
C GLU A 165 -15.43 -29.49 12.48
N GLU A 166 -16.24 -28.47 12.74
CA GLU A 166 -17.39 -28.58 13.63
C GLU A 166 -18.45 -29.57 13.10
N LYS A 167 -18.68 -29.61 11.78
CA LYS A 167 -19.60 -30.58 11.16
C LYS A 167 -19.08 -32.00 11.32
N VAL A 168 -17.81 -32.22 10.97
CA VAL A 168 -17.15 -33.52 11.13
C VAL A 168 -17.19 -33.98 12.58
N ARG A 169 -16.89 -33.09 13.54
CA ARG A 169 -16.95 -33.40 14.97
C ARG A 169 -18.34 -33.78 15.44
N LYS A 170 -19.39 -33.10 14.99
CA LYS A 170 -20.79 -33.44 15.30
C LYS A 170 -21.19 -34.80 14.72
N GLU A 171 -20.80 -35.10 13.48
CA GLU A 171 -21.05 -36.40 12.87
C GLU A 171 -20.35 -37.55 13.59
N GLN A 172 -19.11 -37.33 14.05
CA GLN A 172 -18.37 -38.31 14.84
C GLN A 172 -19.04 -38.60 16.19
N ILE A 173 -19.47 -37.56 16.91
CA ILE A 173 -20.17 -37.71 18.20
C ILE A 173 -21.49 -38.48 18.00
N ALA A 174 -22.28 -38.12 16.98
CA ALA A 174 -23.54 -38.80 16.69
C ALA A 174 -23.35 -40.30 16.34
N LYS A 175 -22.30 -40.65 15.60
CA LYS A 175 -21.95 -42.05 15.30
C LYS A 175 -21.55 -42.82 16.56
N LEU A 176 -20.77 -42.21 17.46
CA LEU A 176 -20.37 -42.83 18.73
C LEU A 176 -21.56 -43.04 19.67
N GLU A 177 -22.49 -42.08 19.73
CA GLU A 177 -23.73 -42.19 20.52
C GLU A 177 -24.66 -43.28 19.97
N ALA A 178 -24.80 -43.39 18.65
CA ALA A 178 -25.58 -44.45 18.01
C ALA A 178 -25.01 -45.84 18.32
N GLN A 179 -23.69 -46.02 18.19
CA GLN A 179 -23.01 -47.28 18.54
C GLN A 179 -23.13 -47.62 20.03
N ARG A 180 -23.08 -46.63 20.92
CA ARG A 180 -23.27 -46.85 22.37
C ARG A 180 -24.70 -47.29 22.69
N THR A 181 -25.68 -46.69 22.03
CA THR A 181 -27.11 -47.02 22.23
C THR A 181 -27.43 -48.42 21.72
N GLU A 182 -26.84 -48.83 20.60
CA GLU A 182 -26.98 -50.18 20.04
C GLU A 182 -26.37 -51.26 20.94
N LYS A 183 -25.20 -51.01 21.56
CA LYS A 183 -24.56 -51.95 22.50
C LYS A 183 -25.27 -52.08 23.86
N THR A 184 -26.19 -51.18 24.19
CA THR A 184 -26.90 -51.17 25.49
C THR A 184 -28.26 -51.87 25.41
N LYS A 185 -28.75 -52.20 24.20
CA LYS A 185 -29.92 -53.05 23.96
C LYS A 185 -29.50 -54.51 23.83
#